data_AF-A0A2S9J3K3-F1
#
_entry.id   AF-A0A2S9J3K3-F1
#
_cell.length_a   1.000
_cell.length_b   1.000
_cell.length_c   1.000
_cell.angle_alpha   90.00
_cell.angle_beta   90.00
_cell.angle_gamma   90.00
#
_symmetry.space_group_name_H-M   'P 1'
#
loop_
_entity.id
_entity.type
_entity.pdbx_description
1 polymer ?
#
loop_
_entity_poly.entity_id
_entity_poly.type
_entity_poly.pdbx_seq_one_letter_code
_entity_poly.pdbx_strand_id
1 'polypeptide(L)'
;MIKRNHSIDLLRGLAIMGMVLAAVIPWTSAFPAWMYHAQVGPPDFKFNPDNPGITWVDLVFPFFLFAMGAAFPLALRNKLVQKQYGVITFGLLRRGLLLVFFAITLAYLAPDNLTGPKWLNYTTSLLTFVAFFLVFMRFEGGKLRRYGLQLLGFLVIGLLVWYHSEILGNTFDRFKSNIIILVLANMAVFGSVFWLLTSESFLLRIAVLIAFMGVWFTKDIVGSWTQCLWNFHPDLRWFYSFSFMKYLCIVLPGSILGDLLVQNKDVTNFRYTDSERRNARWLAVLGLTFVAFHVATLYMRLLQLNLCGHVIFGIAFFLFFTKNHQGQFAFYKALVSWGFVLASIALFFEPLDGGIKKDPSSFSYWLLTSGLAFFFYIVCDYLTKSFPENFVVSSIVKNGQNPMIAYCVSAFCITPVLGLLHVLPVVDSLSVSSPYLALVKTGVYMLLMVLLTNYATNKKWFWRS
;
A
#
# COMPACT_ATOMS: atom_id res chain seq x y z
N MET A 1 -1.13 -13.21 -24.29
CA MET A 1 -2.12 -12.85 -23.26
C MET A 1 -1.39 -12.31 -22.03
N ILE A 2 -1.81 -11.20 -21.42
CA ILE A 2 -1.18 -10.71 -20.18
C ILE A 2 -1.62 -11.63 -19.03
N LYS A 3 -0.67 -12.38 -18.46
CA LYS A 3 -0.92 -13.20 -17.26
C LYS A 3 -0.94 -12.30 -16.02
N ARG A 4 -1.66 -12.72 -14.98
CA ARG A 4 -1.61 -12.04 -13.69
C ARG A 4 -0.17 -12.07 -13.17
N ASN A 5 0.36 -10.91 -12.80
CA ASN A 5 1.73 -10.79 -12.31
C ASN A 5 1.79 -11.08 -10.80
N HIS A 6 2.35 -12.24 -10.44
CA HIS A 6 2.49 -12.65 -9.04
C HIS A 6 3.53 -11.82 -8.27
N SER A 7 4.50 -11.21 -8.94
CA SER A 7 5.52 -10.34 -8.35
C SER A 7 4.89 -9.06 -7.79
N ILE A 8 3.93 -8.46 -8.51
CA ILE A 8 3.13 -7.32 -8.00
C ILE A 8 2.26 -7.75 -6.82
N ASP A 9 1.62 -8.93 -6.91
CA ASP A 9 0.84 -9.48 -5.79
C ASP A 9 1.74 -9.72 -4.57
N LEU A 10 2.96 -10.25 -4.72
CA LEU A 10 3.90 -10.46 -3.64
C LEU A 10 4.31 -9.14 -2.99
N LEU A 11 4.68 -8.13 -3.79
CA LEU A 11 5.02 -6.78 -3.31
C LEU A 11 3.88 -6.20 -2.47
N ARG A 12 2.65 -6.26 -2.99
CA ARG A 12 1.45 -5.80 -2.29
C ARG A 12 1.15 -6.61 -1.03
N GLY A 13 1.38 -7.92 -1.07
CA GLY A 13 1.22 -8.85 0.04
C GLY A 13 2.19 -8.56 1.19
N LEU A 14 3.46 -8.33 0.89
CA LEU A 14 4.47 -7.91 1.87
C LEU A 14 4.12 -6.57 2.49
N ALA A 15 3.69 -5.61 1.67
CA ALA A 15 3.27 -4.30 2.14
C ALA A 15 2.05 -4.36 3.08
N ILE A 16 1.03 -5.16 2.75
CA ILE A 16 -0.17 -5.30 3.61
C ILE A 16 0.12 -6.04 4.91
N MET A 17 0.94 -7.09 4.85
CA MET A 17 1.43 -7.77 6.05
C MET A 17 2.28 -6.83 6.92
N GLY A 18 3.14 -6.01 6.31
CA GLY A 18 3.93 -5.01 7.02
C GLY A 18 3.06 -3.94 7.71
N MET A 19 2.00 -3.46 7.05
CA MET A 19 1.03 -2.54 7.67
C MET A 19 0.35 -3.15 8.89
N VAL A 20 -0.12 -4.40 8.80
CA VAL A 20 -0.74 -5.10 9.94
C VAL A 20 0.28 -5.35 11.03
N LEU A 21 1.49 -5.80 10.68
CA LEU A 21 2.59 -6.02 11.62
C LEU A 21 2.91 -4.76 12.43
N ALA A 22 3.02 -3.60 11.76
CA ALA A 22 3.27 -2.32 12.41
C ALA A 22 2.14 -1.90 13.35
N ALA A 23 0.89 -2.26 13.03
CA ALA A 23 -0.27 -1.98 13.87
C ALA A 23 -0.39 -2.90 15.10
N VAL A 24 0.20 -4.10 15.05
CA VAL A 24 0.08 -5.11 16.13
C VAL A 24 1.38 -5.40 16.88
N ILE A 25 2.50 -4.78 16.49
CA ILE A 25 3.74 -4.79 17.27
C ILE A 25 3.47 -4.09 18.61
N PRO A 26 4.01 -4.58 19.74
CA PRO A 26 3.78 -3.96 21.05
C PRO A 26 4.48 -2.61 21.14
N TRP A 27 3.79 -1.56 21.59
CA TRP A 27 4.36 -0.21 21.73
C TRP A 27 5.06 -0.08 23.08
N THR A 28 6.32 -0.49 23.13
CA THR A 28 7.14 -0.48 24.35
C THR A 28 8.59 -0.11 24.04
N SER A 29 9.22 0.61 24.97
CA SER A 29 10.61 1.05 24.88
C SER A 29 11.63 -0.08 24.96
N ALA A 30 11.19 -1.30 25.28
CA ALA A 30 12.03 -2.49 25.24
C ALA A 30 12.45 -2.90 23.82
N PHE A 31 11.70 -2.49 22.79
CA PHE A 31 12.02 -2.82 21.40
C PHE A 31 12.82 -1.71 20.71
N PRO A 32 13.71 -2.08 19.76
CA PRO A 32 14.48 -1.11 18.98
C PRO A 32 13.60 -0.11 18.23
N ALA A 33 14.01 1.15 18.20
CA ALA A 33 13.26 2.23 17.55
C ALA A 33 13.02 2.02 16.04
N TRP A 34 13.85 1.25 15.34
CA TRP A 34 13.66 0.93 13.92
C TRP A 34 12.41 0.05 13.65
N MET A 35 11.78 -0.51 14.68
CA MET A 35 10.53 -1.28 14.58
C MET A 35 9.28 -0.41 14.42
N TYR A 36 9.40 0.91 14.56
CA TYR A 36 8.29 1.88 14.52
C TYR A 36 8.52 2.93 13.43
N HIS A 37 7.59 3.88 13.30
CA HIS A 37 7.81 5.07 12.48
C HIS A 37 8.96 5.90 13.05
N ALA A 38 9.83 6.44 12.19
CA ALA A 38 10.97 7.24 12.66
C ALA A 38 10.51 8.45 13.52
N GLN A 39 9.37 9.05 13.19
CA GLN A 39 8.82 10.20 13.90
C GLN A 39 8.02 9.83 15.16
N VAL A 40 7.77 8.55 15.43
CA VAL A 40 7.01 8.06 16.59
C VAL A 40 7.68 6.78 17.12
N GLY A 41 8.78 6.96 17.84
CA GLY A 41 9.59 5.86 18.38
C GLY A 41 9.73 5.92 19.90
N PRO A 42 10.34 4.90 20.52
CA PRO A 42 10.65 4.91 21.94
C PRO A 42 11.64 6.04 22.30
N PRO A 43 11.69 6.47 23.58
CA PRO A 43 11.10 5.80 24.74
C PRO A 43 9.64 6.15 25.03
N ASP A 44 9.13 7.32 24.61
CA ASP A 44 7.81 7.82 25.01
C ASP A 44 6.76 7.80 23.90
N PHE A 45 7.14 7.39 22.67
CA PHE A 45 6.26 7.33 21.51
C PHE A 45 5.55 8.66 21.21
N LYS A 46 6.18 9.78 21.59
CA LYS A 46 5.67 11.10 21.23
C LYS A 46 6.07 11.42 19.79
N PHE A 47 5.10 11.96 19.05
CA PHE A 47 5.32 12.38 17.68
C PHE A 47 6.28 13.57 17.63
N ASN A 48 7.36 13.43 16.85
CA ASN A 48 8.32 14.48 16.56
C ASN A 48 8.41 14.73 15.04
N PRO A 49 7.80 15.79 14.51
CA PRO A 49 7.82 16.12 13.07
C PRO A 49 9.19 16.57 12.57
N ASP A 50 10.09 16.93 13.48
CA ASP A 50 11.44 17.38 13.18
C ASP A 50 12.47 16.25 13.22
N ASN A 51 12.05 14.99 13.48
CA ASN A 51 12.96 13.86 13.44
C ASN A 51 13.09 13.31 12.01
N PRO A 52 14.20 13.59 11.29
CA PRO A 52 14.42 13.03 9.98
C PRO A 52 14.81 11.56 10.02
N GLY A 53 14.51 10.85 8.94
CA GLY A 53 14.77 9.43 8.80
C GLY A 53 13.49 8.65 8.47
N ILE A 54 13.72 7.42 8.02
CA ILE A 54 12.66 6.46 7.67
C ILE A 54 13.05 5.08 8.18
N THR A 55 12.07 4.27 8.53
CA THR A 55 12.25 2.85 8.86
C THR A 55 11.59 1.96 7.80
N TRP A 56 11.64 0.64 7.98
CA TRP A 56 10.89 -0.27 7.11
C TRP A 56 9.38 -0.03 7.21
N VAL A 57 8.88 0.43 8.36
CA VAL A 57 7.46 0.77 8.57
C VAL A 57 7.05 1.91 7.65
N ASP A 58 7.96 2.84 7.36
CA ASP A 58 7.70 3.96 6.47
C ASP A 58 7.68 3.55 4.99
N LEU A 59 8.11 2.34 4.63
CA LEU A 59 8.08 1.84 3.25
C LEU A 59 6.76 1.15 2.87
N VAL A 60 6.05 0.56 3.85
CA VAL A 60 4.96 -0.37 3.56
C VAL A 60 3.82 0.31 2.79
N PHE A 61 3.44 1.54 3.16
CA PHE A 61 2.36 2.25 2.51
C PHE A 61 2.74 2.73 1.08
N PRO A 62 3.90 3.37 0.86
CA PRO A 62 4.40 3.64 -0.48
C PRO A 62 4.49 2.41 -1.39
N PHE A 63 5.01 1.29 -0.89
CA PHE A 63 5.12 0.06 -1.69
C PHE A 63 3.75 -0.48 -2.08
N PHE A 64 2.76 -0.37 -1.20
CA PHE A 64 1.38 -0.72 -1.51
C PHE A 64 0.78 0.16 -2.61
N LEU A 65 0.98 1.49 -2.52
CA LEU A 65 0.54 2.45 -3.54
C LEU A 65 1.24 2.25 -4.88
N PHE A 66 2.54 1.97 -4.85
CA PHE A 66 3.33 1.68 -6.03
C PHE A 66 2.81 0.42 -6.74
N ALA A 67 2.53 -0.65 -5.99
CA ALA A 67 1.92 -1.86 -6.53
C ALA A 67 0.52 -1.61 -7.12
N MET A 68 -0.27 -0.69 -6.53
CA MET A 68 -1.54 -0.25 -7.12
C MET A 68 -1.32 0.45 -8.46
N GLY A 69 -0.38 1.39 -8.53
CA GLY A 69 -0.05 2.09 -9.77
C GLY A 69 0.41 1.13 -10.87
N ALA A 70 1.26 0.16 -10.51
CA ALA A 70 1.71 -0.89 -11.40
C ALA A 70 0.56 -1.73 -11.96
N ALA A 71 -0.56 -1.85 -11.25
CA ALA A 71 -1.71 -2.60 -11.73
C ALA A 71 -2.57 -1.85 -12.77
N PHE A 72 -2.45 -0.52 -12.94
CA PHE A 72 -3.29 0.24 -13.87
C PHE A 72 -3.11 -0.19 -15.33
N PRO A 73 -1.88 -0.26 -15.87
CA PRO A 73 -1.68 -0.70 -17.25
C PRO A 73 -2.20 -2.11 -17.49
N LEU A 74 -1.94 -3.03 -16.57
CA LEU A 74 -2.39 -4.42 -16.67
C LEU A 74 -3.93 -4.54 -16.69
N ALA A 75 -4.63 -3.67 -15.96
CA ALA A 75 -6.09 -3.72 -15.84
C ALA A 75 -6.84 -2.90 -16.91
N LEU A 76 -6.24 -1.83 -17.41
CA LEU A 76 -6.93 -0.83 -18.24
C LEU A 76 -6.46 -0.80 -19.70
N ARG A 77 -5.22 -1.21 -20.03
CA ARG A 77 -4.66 -1.09 -21.40
C ARG A 77 -5.53 -1.77 -22.45
N ASN A 78 -5.96 -3.01 -22.22
CA ASN A 78 -6.81 -3.72 -23.18
C ASN A 78 -8.15 -3.00 -23.43
N LYS A 79 -8.77 -2.46 -22.38
CA LYS A 79 -10.04 -1.72 -22.49
C LYS A 79 -9.85 -0.39 -23.22
N LEU A 80 -8.71 0.26 -22.99
CA LEU A 80 -8.34 1.50 -23.66
C LEU A 80 -8.14 1.28 -25.17
N VAL A 81 -7.40 0.24 -25.55
CA VAL A 81 -7.20 -0.15 -26.96
C VAL A 81 -8.52 -0.51 -27.64
N GLN A 82 -9.43 -1.17 -26.91
CA GLN A 82 -10.78 -1.49 -27.40
C GLN A 82 -11.77 -0.31 -27.32
N LYS A 83 -11.31 0.90 -26.96
CA LYS A 83 -12.13 2.13 -26.85
C LYS A 83 -13.35 1.98 -25.94
N GLN A 84 -13.27 1.14 -24.90
CA GLN A 84 -14.36 0.89 -23.94
C GLN A 84 -14.45 1.97 -22.85
N TYR A 85 -14.54 3.24 -23.24
CA TYR A 85 -14.48 4.39 -22.32
C TYR A 85 -15.58 4.34 -21.26
N GLY A 86 -16.82 4.00 -21.61
CA GLY A 86 -17.92 3.89 -20.63
C GLY A 86 -17.65 2.85 -19.54
N VAL A 87 -17.07 1.69 -19.89
CA VAL A 87 -16.71 0.65 -18.93
C VAL A 87 -15.56 1.09 -18.02
N ILE A 88 -14.61 1.85 -18.56
CA ILE A 88 -13.50 2.43 -17.80
C ILE A 88 -14.05 3.46 -16.81
N THR A 89 -14.78 4.47 -17.28
CA THR A 89 -15.30 5.56 -16.44
C THR A 89 -16.21 5.04 -15.33
N PHE A 90 -17.19 4.21 -15.67
CA PHE A 90 -18.08 3.61 -14.66
C PHE A 90 -17.30 2.71 -13.68
N GLY A 91 -16.34 1.94 -14.19
CA GLY A 91 -15.48 1.10 -13.36
C GLY A 91 -14.62 1.89 -12.37
N LEU A 92 -14.04 3.01 -12.80
CA LEU A 92 -13.22 3.88 -11.95
C LEU A 92 -14.05 4.59 -10.88
N LEU A 93 -15.20 5.17 -11.27
CA LEU A 93 -16.10 5.83 -10.33
C LEU A 93 -16.65 4.86 -9.29
N ARG A 94 -17.13 3.68 -9.72
CA ARG A 94 -17.58 2.62 -8.81
C ARG A 94 -16.48 2.22 -7.84
N ARG A 95 -15.25 2.03 -8.33
CA ARG A 95 -14.10 1.65 -7.51
C ARG A 95 -13.77 2.70 -6.46
N GLY A 96 -13.75 3.98 -6.85
CA GLY A 96 -13.54 5.10 -5.94
C GLY A 96 -14.61 5.15 -4.85
N LEU A 97 -15.89 5.15 -5.23
CA LEU A 97 -17.01 5.21 -4.30
C LEU A 97 -17.04 4.03 -3.32
N LEU A 98 -16.78 2.81 -3.80
CA LEU A 98 -16.72 1.63 -2.95
C LEU A 98 -15.56 1.67 -1.94
N LEU A 99 -14.42 2.26 -2.32
CA LEU A 99 -13.29 2.46 -1.40
C LEU A 99 -13.54 3.59 -0.40
N VAL A 100 -14.20 4.68 -0.79
CA VAL A 100 -14.63 5.73 0.15
C VAL A 100 -15.60 5.17 1.18
N PHE A 101 -16.62 4.43 0.71
CA PHE A 101 -17.54 3.71 1.59
C PHE A 101 -16.77 2.80 2.56
N PHE A 102 -15.84 1.99 2.05
CA PHE A 102 -15.02 1.13 2.88
C PHE A 102 -14.21 1.91 3.92
N ALA A 103 -13.59 3.03 3.54
CA ALA A 103 -12.80 3.87 4.43
C ALA A 103 -13.62 4.43 5.61
N ILE A 104 -14.83 4.91 5.32
CA ILE A 104 -15.75 5.47 6.33
C ILE A 104 -16.25 4.35 7.24
N THR A 105 -16.73 3.24 6.68
CA THR A 105 -17.24 2.12 7.47
C THR A 105 -16.17 1.51 8.36
N LEU A 106 -14.93 1.37 7.88
CA LEU A 106 -13.83 0.86 8.69
C LEU A 106 -13.49 1.78 9.87
N ALA A 107 -13.51 3.10 9.68
CA ALA A 107 -13.22 4.03 10.75
C ALA A 107 -14.35 4.12 11.77
N TYR A 108 -15.60 4.05 11.31
CA TYR A 108 -16.75 4.20 12.20
C TYR A 108 -17.09 2.92 12.97
N LEU A 109 -17.15 1.75 12.30
CA LEU A 109 -17.60 0.47 12.90
C LEU A 109 -16.46 -0.41 13.46
N ALA A 110 -15.25 0.14 13.62
CA ALA A 110 -14.17 -0.57 14.32
C ALA A 110 -14.50 -0.68 15.81
N PRO A 111 -14.17 -1.81 16.49
CA PRO A 111 -14.60 -2.05 17.87
C PRO A 111 -14.23 -0.92 18.85
N ASP A 112 -13.03 -0.36 18.70
CA ASP A 112 -12.49 0.68 19.59
C ASP A 112 -13.11 2.07 19.34
N ASN A 113 -13.82 2.25 18.23
CA ASN A 113 -14.47 3.50 17.85
C ASN A 113 -15.96 3.54 18.22
N LEU A 114 -16.48 2.46 18.79
CA LEU A 114 -17.87 2.33 19.22
C LEU A 114 -17.96 2.54 20.74
N THR A 115 -19.03 3.17 21.21
CA THR A 115 -19.22 3.53 22.63
C THR A 115 -20.07 2.51 23.41
N GLY A 116 -20.65 1.52 22.73
CA GLY A 116 -21.47 0.48 23.36
C GLY A 116 -20.67 -0.49 24.24
N PRO A 117 -21.35 -1.44 24.90
CA PRO A 117 -20.69 -2.52 25.64
C PRO A 117 -19.74 -3.32 24.74
N LYS A 118 -18.59 -3.78 25.27
CA LYS A 118 -17.55 -4.45 24.47
C LYS A 118 -18.07 -5.63 23.64
N TRP A 119 -18.92 -6.48 24.21
CA TRP A 119 -19.50 -7.63 23.49
C TRP A 119 -20.33 -7.19 22.28
N LEU A 120 -21.07 -6.08 22.41
CA LEU A 120 -21.91 -5.51 21.36
C LEU A 120 -21.05 -4.85 20.27
N ASN A 121 -19.99 -4.15 20.65
CA ASN A 121 -19.03 -3.57 19.71
C ASN A 121 -18.34 -4.67 18.89
N TYR A 122 -17.85 -5.73 19.55
CA TYR A 122 -17.27 -6.88 18.85
C TYR A 122 -18.28 -7.56 17.92
N THR A 123 -19.51 -7.80 18.38
CA THR A 123 -20.57 -8.39 17.55
C THR A 123 -20.86 -7.52 16.33
N THR A 124 -20.94 -6.19 16.51
CA THR A 124 -21.17 -5.22 15.44
C THR A 124 -20.06 -5.28 14.39
N SER A 125 -18.79 -5.26 14.81
CA SER A 125 -17.66 -5.33 13.87
C SER A 125 -17.60 -6.67 13.14
N LEU A 126 -17.94 -7.79 13.82
CA LEU A 126 -18.00 -9.10 13.17
C LEU A 126 -19.14 -9.19 12.14
N LEU A 127 -20.33 -8.66 12.47
CA LEU A 127 -21.44 -8.55 11.50
C LEU A 127 -21.08 -7.65 10.32
N THR A 128 -20.36 -6.56 10.58
CA THR A 128 -19.82 -5.68 9.54
C THR A 128 -18.85 -6.43 8.62
N PHE A 129 -17.97 -7.27 9.17
CA PHE A 129 -17.08 -8.12 8.39
C PHE A 129 -17.84 -9.08 7.48
N VAL A 130 -18.90 -9.72 7.98
CA VAL A 130 -19.76 -10.59 7.17
C VAL A 130 -20.49 -9.78 6.08
N ALA A 131 -21.01 -8.60 6.41
CA ALA A 131 -21.66 -7.72 5.46
C ALA A 131 -20.70 -7.26 4.34
N PHE A 132 -19.41 -7.06 4.64
CA PHE A 132 -18.42 -6.76 3.61
C PHE A 132 -18.24 -7.87 2.56
N PHE A 133 -18.43 -9.15 2.92
CA PHE A 133 -18.48 -10.22 1.90
C PHE A 133 -19.66 -10.00 0.93
N LEU A 134 -20.82 -9.55 1.42
CA LEU A 134 -21.95 -9.22 0.58
C LEU A 134 -21.69 -8.01 -0.32
N VAL A 135 -21.00 -6.98 0.21
CA VAL A 135 -20.73 -5.73 -0.53
C VAL A 135 -19.65 -5.92 -1.61
N PHE A 136 -18.55 -6.61 -1.31
CA PHE A 136 -17.36 -6.63 -2.16
C PHE A 136 -17.15 -7.91 -2.97
N MET A 137 -17.82 -9.02 -2.64
CA MET A 137 -17.75 -10.21 -3.49
C MET A 137 -18.56 -10.02 -4.77
N ARG A 138 -18.13 -10.73 -5.82
CA ARG A 138 -18.91 -10.87 -7.06
C ARG A 138 -19.62 -12.22 -7.03
N PHE A 139 -20.92 -12.19 -6.73
CA PHE A 139 -21.76 -13.39 -6.78
C PHE A 139 -22.09 -13.79 -8.22
N GLU A 140 -22.04 -15.09 -8.48
CA GLU A 140 -22.49 -15.69 -9.74
C GLU A 140 -24.02 -15.78 -9.80
N GLY A 141 -24.58 -15.67 -11.00
CA GLY A 141 -26.03 -15.70 -11.26
C GLY A 141 -26.58 -14.40 -11.86
N GLY A 142 -27.92 -14.26 -11.84
CA GLY A 142 -28.64 -13.13 -12.43
C GLY A 142 -28.34 -11.78 -11.77
N LYS A 143 -28.60 -10.69 -12.49
CA LYS A 143 -28.40 -9.30 -12.01
C LYS A 143 -29.10 -9.06 -10.66
N LEU A 144 -30.32 -9.57 -10.48
CA LEU A 144 -31.09 -9.43 -9.25
C LEU A 144 -30.38 -10.04 -8.04
N ARG A 145 -29.87 -11.27 -8.16
CA ARG A 145 -29.12 -11.91 -7.06
C ARG A 145 -27.85 -11.12 -6.74
N ARG A 146 -27.09 -10.72 -7.77
CA ARG A 146 -25.82 -10.02 -7.60
C ARG A 146 -25.98 -8.67 -6.92
N TYR A 147 -26.89 -7.83 -7.42
CA TYR A 147 -27.10 -6.50 -6.87
C TYR A 147 -27.99 -6.53 -5.61
N GLY A 148 -28.90 -7.48 -5.49
CA GLY A 148 -29.74 -7.67 -4.30
C GLY A 148 -28.92 -8.09 -3.07
N LEU A 149 -27.99 -9.03 -3.21
CA LEU A 149 -27.06 -9.38 -2.12
C LEU A 149 -26.15 -8.21 -1.77
N GLN A 150 -25.67 -7.46 -2.77
CA GLN A 150 -24.86 -6.27 -2.53
C GLN A 150 -25.64 -5.20 -1.75
N LEU A 151 -26.90 -4.96 -2.14
CA LEU A 151 -27.81 -4.04 -1.45
C LEU A 151 -28.09 -4.50 -0.02
N LEU A 152 -28.32 -5.79 0.20
CA LEU A 152 -28.48 -6.35 1.54
C LEU A 152 -27.26 -6.05 2.42
N GLY A 153 -26.04 -6.21 1.89
CA GLY A 153 -24.81 -5.85 2.61
C GLY A 153 -24.77 -4.36 3.01
N PHE A 154 -25.16 -3.47 2.10
CA PHE A 154 -25.28 -2.03 2.41
C PHE A 154 -26.34 -1.74 3.46
N LEU A 155 -27.52 -2.38 3.37
CA LEU A 155 -28.60 -2.20 4.33
C LEU A 155 -28.20 -2.66 5.73
N VAL A 156 -27.54 -3.81 5.85
CA VAL A 156 -27.04 -4.31 7.14
C VAL A 156 -26.06 -3.29 7.75
N ILE A 157 -25.10 -2.79 6.97
CA ILE A 157 -24.15 -1.78 7.46
C ILE A 157 -24.88 -0.49 7.85
N GLY A 158 -25.83 -0.02 7.03
CA GLY A 158 -26.63 1.16 7.31
C GLY A 158 -27.44 1.04 8.61
N LEU A 159 -28.04 -0.12 8.87
CA LEU A 159 -28.75 -0.41 10.11
C LEU A 159 -27.82 -0.43 11.33
N LEU A 160 -26.62 -1.00 11.21
CA LEU A 160 -25.63 -0.99 12.29
C LEU A 160 -25.16 0.45 12.59
N VAL A 161 -24.92 1.26 11.55
CA VAL A 161 -24.56 2.67 11.72
C VAL A 161 -25.69 3.44 12.40
N TRP A 162 -26.93 3.28 11.93
CA TRP A 162 -28.10 3.92 12.53
C TRP A 162 -28.27 3.53 14.00
N TYR A 163 -28.15 2.23 14.32
CA TYR A 163 -28.28 1.75 15.69
C TYR A 163 -27.22 2.35 16.63
N HIS A 164 -25.96 2.40 16.20
CA HIS A 164 -24.91 3.01 17.02
C HIS A 164 -25.03 4.53 17.12
N SER A 165 -25.44 5.21 16.06
CA SER A 165 -25.62 6.67 16.04
C SER A 165 -26.82 7.12 16.88
N GLU A 166 -28.01 6.59 16.58
CA GLU A 166 -29.28 7.11 17.10
C GLU A 166 -29.69 6.47 18.43
N ILE A 167 -29.32 5.20 18.67
CA ILE A 167 -29.76 4.48 19.87
C ILE A 167 -28.67 4.47 20.95
N LEU A 168 -27.41 4.24 20.56
CA LEU A 168 -26.29 4.19 21.51
C LEU A 168 -25.54 5.51 21.67
N GLY A 169 -25.91 6.54 20.91
CA GLY A 169 -25.34 7.89 21.02
C GLY A 169 -23.91 8.05 20.47
N ASN A 170 -23.42 7.11 19.65
CA ASN A 170 -22.14 7.23 18.96
C ASN A 170 -22.29 8.03 17.67
N THR A 171 -22.36 9.35 17.75
CA THR A 171 -22.71 10.22 16.61
C THR A 171 -21.89 9.91 15.35
N PHE A 172 -22.58 9.72 14.23
CA PHE A 172 -21.93 9.49 12.95
C PHE A 172 -21.25 10.75 12.41
N ASP A 173 -19.94 10.65 12.15
CA ASP A 173 -19.16 11.68 11.47
C ASP A 173 -18.56 11.14 10.18
N ARG A 174 -18.96 11.74 9.05
CA ARG A 174 -18.44 11.41 7.71
C ARG A 174 -16.96 11.77 7.53
N PHE A 175 -16.43 12.74 8.28
CA PHE A 175 -15.03 13.15 8.21
C PHE A 175 -14.11 12.15 8.93
N LYS A 176 -14.65 11.34 9.86
CA LYS A 176 -13.94 10.21 10.47
C LYS A 176 -13.83 9.06 9.47
N SER A 177 -12.69 8.98 8.80
CA SER A 177 -12.41 7.98 7.77
C SER A 177 -11.03 7.33 7.96
N ASN A 178 -10.87 6.11 7.47
CA ASN A 178 -9.58 5.44 7.48
C ASN A 178 -8.69 6.09 6.41
N ILE A 179 -7.70 6.88 6.86
CA ILE A 179 -6.86 7.70 5.99
C ILE A 179 -6.13 6.89 4.91
N ILE A 180 -5.65 5.68 5.24
CA ILE A 180 -4.95 4.79 4.30
C ILE A 180 -5.91 4.43 3.17
N ILE A 181 -7.10 3.91 3.49
CA ILE A 181 -8.08 3.50 2.48
C ILE A 181 -8.64 4.70 1.70
N LEU A 182 -8.82 5.85 2.35
CA LEU A 182 -9.29 7.06 1.67
C LEU A 182 -8.28 7.57 0.64
N VAL A 183 -6.98 7.55 0.97
CA VAL A 183 -5.92 7.84 -0.01
C VAL A 183 -5.95 6.83 -1.16
N LEU A 184 -6.15 5.54 -0.87
CA LEU A 184 -6.27 4.51 -1.90
C LEU A 184 -7.47 4.75 -2.83
N ALA A 185 -8.60 5.22 -2.29
CA ALA A 185 -9.77 5.58 -3.09
C ALA A 185 -9.44 6.70 -4.09
N ASN A 186 -8.81 7.76 -3.60
CA ASN A 186 -8.38 8.89 -4.41
C ASN A 186 -7.36 8.47 -5.47
N MET A 187 -6.33 7.71 -5.09
CA MET A 187 -5.30 7.25 -6.02
C MET A 187 -5.82 6.24 -7.04
N ALA A 188 -6.80 5.41 -6.68
CA ALA A 188 -7.45 4.51 -7.63
C ALA A 188 -8.18 5.28 -8.74
N VAL A 189 -8.76 6.44 -8.45
CA VAL A 189 -9.44 7.29 -9.42
C VAL A 189 -8.45 8.18 -10.16
N PHE A 190 -7.82 9.13 -9.44
CA PHE A 190 -6.95 10.14 -10.06
C PHE A 190 -5.69 9.54 -10.66
N GLY A 191 -5.07 8.57 -10.00
CA GLY A 191 -3.92 7.86 -10.57
C GLY A 191 -4.27 7.13 -11.87
N SER A 192 -5.46 6.52 -11.94
CA SER A 192 -5.93 5.89 -13.19
C SER A 192 -6.23 6.93 -14.26
N VAL A 193 -6.84 8.07 -13.91
CA VAL A 193 -7.13 9.17 -14.86
C VAL A 193 -5.83 9.73 -15.44
N PHE A 194 -4.86 10.10 -14.59
CA PHE A 194 -3.57 10.60 -15.07
C PHE A 194 -2.81 9.55 -15.88
N TRP A 195 -2.89 8.27 -15.51
CA TRP A 195 -2.33 7.21 -16.34
C TRP A 195 -3.03 7.10 -17.70
N LEU A 196 -4.36 7.16 -17.76
CA LEU A 196 -5.11 7.10 -19.03
C LEU A 196 -4.70 8.24 -19.98
N LEU A 197 -4.60 9.46 -19.43
CA LEU A 197 -4.16 10.65 -20.17
C LEU A 197 -2.70 10.57 -20.65
N THR A 198 -1.87 9.76 -19.98
CA THR A 198 -0.43 9.63 -20.26
C THR A 198 -0.03 8.21 -20.67
N SER A 199 -0.99 7.41 -21.13
CA SER A 199 -0.83 5.96 -21.34
C SER A 199 0.14 5.61 -22.47
N GLU A 200 0.34 6.54 -23.41
CA GLU A 200 1.22 6.39 -24.56
C GLU A 200 2.58 7.08 -24.39
N SER A 201 2.82 7.82 -23.30
CA SER A 201 4.07 8.57 -23.13
C SER A 201 4.51 8.67 -21.67
N PHE A 202 5.70 8.13 -21.39
CA PHE A 202 6.37 8.34 -20.11
C PHE A 202 6.74 9.80 -19.89
N LEU A 203 7.07 10.55 -20.95
CA LEU A 203 7.39 11.97 -20.84
C LEU A 203 6.22 12.79 -20.33
N LEU A 204 4.99 12.52 -20.82
CA LEU A 204 3.79 13.18 -20.31
C LEU A 204 3.54 12.85 -18.83
N ARG A 205 3.86 11.62 -18.41
CA ARG A 205 3.74 11.23 -17.00
C ARG A 205 4.72 11.98 -16.11
N ILE A 206 5.94 12.20 -16.59
CA ILE A 206 6.93 13.04 -15.91
C ILE A 206 6.48 14.51 -15.91
N ALA A 207 5.89 15.01 -17.00
CA ALA A 207 5.33 16.36 -17.06
C ALA A 207 4.22 16.56 -16.01
N VAL A 208 3.35 15.56 -15.78
CA VAL A 208 2.35 15.60 -14.69
C VAL A 208 3.01 15.69 -13.31
N LEU A 209 4.08 14.93 -13.07
CA LEU A 209 4.82 15.01 -11.80
C LEU A 209 5.48 16.38 -11.61
N ILE A 210 6.09 16.93 -12.66
CA ILE A 210 6.69 18.28 -12.63
C ILE A 210 5.61 19.36 -12.41
N ALA A 211 4.45 19.23 -13.05
CA ALA A 211 3.33 20.14 -12.81
C ALA A 211 2.86 20.09 -11.35
N PHE A 212 2.74 18.88 -10.77
CA PHE A 212 2.44 18.73 -9.35
C PHE A 212 3.54 19.35 -8.46
N MET A 213 4.82 19.18 -8.80
CA MET A 213 5.93 19.83 -8.08
C MET A 213 5.77 21.35 -8.07
N GLY A 214 5.42 21.95 -9.20
CA GLY A 214 5.13 23.38 -9.30
C GLY A 214 4.02 23.82 -8.35
N VAL A 215 2.91 23.07 -8.29
CA VAL A 215 1.83 23.33 -7.33
C VAL A 215 2.32 23.16 -5.89
N TRP A 216 3.07 22.09 -5.59
CA TRP A 216 3.59 21.82 -4.25
C TRP A 216 4.48 22.96 -3.72
N PHE A 217 5.35 23.52 -4.55
CA PHE A 217 6.26 24.61 -4.16
C PHE A 217 5.60 25.99 -4.10
N THR A 218 4.46 26.16 -4.77
CA THR A 218 3.78 27.47 -4.85
C THR A 218 2.46 27.53 -4.08
N LYS A 219 1.98 26.42 -3.52
CA LYS A 219 0.69 26.33 -2.80
C LYS A 219 0.54 27.29 -1.62
N ASP A 220 1.66 27.71 -1.01
CA ASP A 220 1.66 28.59 0.16
C ASP A 220 1.78 30.07 -0.24
N ILE A 221 1.92 30.39 -1.53
CA ILE A 221 1.95 31.76 -2.04
C ILE A 221 0.53 32.33 -1.99
N VAL A 222 0.32 33.31 -1.12
CA VAL A 222 -0.98 33.95 -0.90
C VAL A 222 -1.51 34.58 -2.18
N GLY A 223 -2.78 34.30 -2.51
CA GLY A 223 -3.46 34.83 -3.69
C GLY A 223 -3.11 34.13 -5.01
N SER A 224 -2.24 33.12 -5.00
CA SER A 224 -1.93 32.33 -6.18
C SER A 224 -3.06 31.36 -6.56
N TRP A 225 -3.19 31.03 -7.85
CA TRP A 225 -4.14 30.01 -8.30
C TRP A 225 -3.79 28.61 -7.75
N THR A 226 -2.51 28.35 -7.44
CA THR A 226 -2.07 27.09 -6.84
C THR A 226 -2.49 26.97 -5.38
N GLN A 227 -2.51 28.07 -4.63
CA GLN A 227 -3.14 28.11 -3.30
C GLN A 227 -4.65 27.84 -3.38
N CYS A 228 -5.35 28.45 -4.34
CA CYS A 228 -6.79 28.20 -4.56
C CYS A 228 -7.05 26.72 -4.88
N LEU A 229 -6.26 26.13 -5.77
CA LEU A 229 -6.33 24.71 -6.12
C LEU A 229 -6.06 23.80 -4.91
N TRP A 230 -5.03 24.12 -4.10
CA TRP A 230 -4.66 23.33 -2.93
C TRP A 230 -5.76 23.34 -1.85
N ASN A 231 -6.42 24.48 -1.68
CA ASN A 231 -7.49 24.68 -0.70
C ASN A 231 -8.90 24.43 -1.27
N PHE A 232 -9.00 23.87 -2.48
CA PHE A 232 -10.27 23.67 -3.15
C PHE A 232 -11.25 22.83 -2.33
N HIS A 233 -12.43 23.42 -2.04
CA HIS A 233 -13.58 22.81 -1.37
C HIS A 233 -13.28 22.00 -0.09
N PRO A 234 -13.05 22.67 1.05
CA PRO A 234 -12.82 22.01 2.34
C PRO A 234 -13.94 21.04 2.75
N ASP A 235 -15.19 21.33 2.37
CA ASP A 235 -16.35 20.48 2.68
C ASP A 235 -16.35 19.13 1.97
N LEU A 236 -15.52 18.95 0.93
CA LEU A 236 -15.37 17.70 0.20
C LEU A 236 -14.25 16.81 0.76
N ARG A 237 -13.50 17.29 1.78
CA ARG A 237 -12.35 16.57 2.37
C ARG A 237 -12.65 15.18 2.91
N TRP A 238 -13.92 14.89 3.22
CA TRP A 238 -14.35 13.56 3.67
C TRP A 238 -14.23 12.48 2.59
N PHE A 239 -14.23 12.83 1.29
CA PHE A 239 -13.97 11.87 0.21
C PHE A 239 -12.83 12.27 -0.74
N TYR A 240 -12.49 13.56 -0.81
CA TYR A 240 -11.46 14.08 -1.70
C TYR A 240 -10.64 15.18 -1.04
N SER A 241 -9.32 15.05 -1.08
CA SER A 241 -8.39 16.13 -0.72
C SER A 241 -7.32 16.27 -1.78
N PHE A 242 -7.10 17.50 -2.28
CA PHE A 242 -6.01 17.78 -3.22
C PHE A 242 -4.64 17.42 -2.61
N SER A 243 -4.49 17.49 -1.28
CA SER A 243 -3.26 17.09 -0.59
C SER A 243 -2.87 15.63 -0.84
N PHE A 244 -3.82 14.76 -1.22
CA PHE A 244 -3.52 13.37 -1.59
C PHE A 244 -2.84 13.25 -2.96
N MET A 245 -2.86 14.28 -3.80
CA MET A 245 -2.19 14.25 -5.11
C MET A 245 -0.67 14.10 -4.97
N LYS A 246 -0.09 14.38 -3.80
CA LYS A 246 1.31 14.04 -3.49
C LYS A 246 1.65 12.57 -3.71
N TYR A 247 0.69 11.68 -3.53
CA TYR A 247 0.88 10.24 -3.75
C TYR A 247 0.94 9.86 -5.24
N LEU A 248 0.67 10.78 -6.17
CA LEU A 248 0.96 10.59 -7.59
C LEU A 248 2.47 10.40 -7.82
N CYS A 249 3.31 11.02 -6.99
CA CYS A 249 4.77 10.79 -6.98
C CYS A 249 5.17 9.35 -6.64
N ILE A 250 4.20 8.49 -6.26
CA ILE A 250 4.39 7.06 -6.01
C ILE A 250 3.63 6.20 -7.02
N VAL A 251 2.37 6.54 -7.23
CA VAL A 251 1.46 5.78 -8.09
C VAL A 251 1.85 5.88 -9.56
N LEU A 252 2.30 7.05 -10.04
CA LEU A 252 2.71 7.22 -11.44
C LEU A 252 4.02 6.48 -11.75
N PRO A 253 5.09 6.55 -10.92
CA PRO A 253 6.22 5.64 -11.05
C PRO A 253 5.82 4.16 -11.05
N GLY A 254 4.89 3.75 -10.17
CA GLY A 254 4.32 2.41 -10.20
C GLY A 254 3.71 2.07 -11.56
N SER A 255 2.93 2.98 -12.15
CA SER A 255 2.35 2.75 -13.48
C SER A 255 3.39 2.63 -14.60
N ILE A 256 4.59 3.23 -14.45
CA ILE A 256 5.72 3.01 -15.38
C ILE A 256 6.18 1.56 -15.31
N LEU A 257 6.35 0.98 -14.11
CA LEU A 257 6.61 -0.46 -13.97
C LEU A 257 5.52 -1.28 -14.67
N GLY A 258 4.25 -0.93 -14.49
CA GLY A 258 3.14 -1.61 -15.13
C GLY A 258 3.22 -1.59 -16.66
N ASP A 259 3.56 -0.44 -17.26
CA ASP A 259 3.72 -0.31 -18.72
C ASP A 259 4.93 -1.11 -19.20
N LEU A 260 6.05 -1.06 -18.49
CA LEU A 260 7.24 -1.85 -18.81
C LEU A 260 6.95 -3.36 -18.76
N LEU A 261 6.12 -3.82 -17.82
CA LEU A 261 5.68 -5.21 -17.76
C LEU A 261 4.80 -5.59 -18.94
N VAL A 262 3.89 -4.71 -19.37
CA VAL A 262 3.04 -4.95 -20.54
C VAL A 262 3.86 -4.99 -21.83
N GLN A 263 4.82 -4.07 -21.98
CA GLN A 263 5.73 -4.00 -23.12
C GLN A 263 6.67 -5.20 -23.20
N ASN A 264 7.18 -5.67 -22.05
CA ASN A 264 8.15 -6.77 -21.96
C ASN A 264 7.48 -8.10 -21.56
N LYS A 265 6.18 -8.27 -21.81
CA LYS A 265 5.43 -9.48 -21.40
C LYS A 265 6.01 -10.77 -21.99
N ASP A 266 6.64 -10.68 -23.17
CA ASP A 266 7.19 -11.82 -23.89
C ASP A 266 8.53 -12.30 -23.31
N VAL A 267 9.14 -11.54 -22.40
CA VAL A 267 10.31 -12.01 -21.64
C VAL A 267 9.97 -12.19 -20.16
N THR A 268 9.10 -11.34 -19.60
CA THR A 268 8.79 -11.34 -18.16
C THR A 268 7.84 -12.45 -17.71
N ASN A 269 7.02 -13.02 -18.61
CA ASN A 269 6.10 -14.11 -18.30
C ASN A 269 6.78 -15.48 -18.11
N PHE A 270 8.05 -15.61 -18.48
CA PHE A 270 8.77 -16.87 -18.45
C PHE A 270 9.62 -17.00 -17.18
N ARG A 271 9.84 -18.25 -16.75
CA ARG A 271 10.78 -18.57 -15.66
C ARG A 271 12.21 -18.33 -16.15
N TYR A 272 13.12 -18.12 -15.20
CA TYR A 272 14.55 -18.02 -15.51
C TYR A 272 15.07 -19.35 -16.04
N THR A 273 15.98 -19.28 -17.01
CA THR A 273 16.90 -20.40 -17.27
C THR A 273 17.88 -20.57 -16.11
N ASP A 274 18.59 -21.70 -16.04
CA ASP A 274 19.54 -21.96 -14.95
C ASP A 274 20.68 -20.93 -14.89
N SER A 275 21.15 -20.47 -16.05
CA SER A 275 22.19 -19.44 -16.16
C SER A 275 21.66 -18.07 -15.71
N GLU A 276 20.44 -17.70 -16.09
CA GLU A 276 19.78 -16.46 -15.69
C GLU A 276 19.47 -16.44 -14.19
N ARG A 277 19.07 -17.57 -13.60
CA ARG A 277 18.65 -17.64 -12.19
C ARG A 277 19.77 -17.21 -11.24
N ARG A 278 21.02 -17.56 -11.55
CA ARG A 278 22.19 -17.13 -10.76
C ARG A 278 22.36 -15.60 -10.80
N ASN A 279 22.28 -15.01 -11.99
CA ASN A 279 22.47 -13.56 -12.15
C ASN A 279 21.27 -12.78 -11.59
N ALA A 280 20.05 -13.30 -11.76
CA ALA A 280 18.84 -12.73 -11.16
C ALA A 280 18.89 -12.76 -9.63
N ARG A 281 19.44 -13.83 -9.03
CA ARG A 281 19.69 -13.90 -7.58
C ARG A 281 20.63 -12.81 -7.11
N TRP A 282 21.77 -12.63 -7.79
CA TRP A 282 22.73 -11.58 -7.44
C TRP A 282 22.12 -10.19 -7.56
N LEU A 283 21.36 -9.94 -8.63
CA LEU A 283 20.65 -8.69 -8.80
C LEU A 283 19.59 -8.45 -7.71
N ALA A 284 18.84 -9.49 -7.32
CA ALA A 284 17.86 -9.40 -6.25
C ALA A 284 18.53 -9.14 -4.89
N VAL A 285 19.64 -9.81 -4.58
CA VAL A 285 20.44 -9.53 -3.37
C VAL A 285 20.93 -8.09 -3.39
N LEU A 286 21.54 -7.64 -4.49
CA LEU A 286 22.03 -6.27 -4.63
C LEU A 286 20.91 -5.23 -4.47
N GLY A 287 19.73 -5.49 -5.06
CA GLY A 287 18.55 -4.64 -4.91
C GLY A 287 18.00 -4.61 -3.48
N LEU A 288 17.97 -5.76 -2.78
CA LEU A 288 17.55 -5.81 -1.38
C LEU A 288 18.55 -5.06 -0.48
N THR A 289 19.85 -5.24 -0.71
CA THR A 289 20.90 -4.51 0.01
C THR A 289 20.80 -3.02 -0.24
N PHE A 290 20.50 -2.57 -1.46
CA PHE A 290 20.26 -1.16 -1.78
C PHE A 290 19.10 -0.57 -0.96
N VAL A 291 17.97 -1.28 -0.87
CA VAL A 291 16.82 -0.87 -0.05
C VAL A 291 17.19 -0.81 1.44
N ALA A 292 17.78 -1.87 1.98
CA ALA A 292 18.16 -1.93 3.38
C ALA A 292 19.21 -0.88 3.75
N PHE A 293 20.19 -0.64 2.87
CA PHE A 293 21.24 0.36 3.04
C PHE A 293 20.66 1.76 3.17
N HIS A 294 19.76 2.16 2.25
CA HIS A 294 19.14 3.48 2.31
C HIS A 294 18.27 3.65 3.55
N VAL A 295 17.47 2.66 3.92
CA VAL A 295 16.67 2.71 5.15
C VAL A 295 17.58 2.85 6.38
N ALA A 296 18.59 2.00 6.52
CA ALA A 296 19.47 1.99 7.69
C ALA A 296 20.26 3.30 7.83
N THR A 297 20.88 3.77 6.75
CA THR A 297 21.71 4.98 6.80
C THR A 297 20.89 6.26 6.94
N LEU A 298 19.68 6.33 6.38
CA LEU A 298 18.77 7.47 6.60
C LEU A 298 18.22 7.48 8.02
N TYR A 299 17.83 6.32 8.56
CA TYR A 299 17.42 6.17 9.94
C TYR A 299 18.51 6.62 10.93
N MET A 300 19.75 6.18 10.69
CA MET A 300 20.91 6.56 11.52
C MET A 300 21.48 7.95 11.22
N ARG A 301 20.89 8.70 10.28
CA ARG A 301 21.38 10.01 9.82
C ARG A 301 22.82 10.03 9.32
N LEU A 302 23.30 8.90 8.78
CA LEU A 302 24.61 8.75 8.15
C LEU A 302 24.56 9.21 6.69
N LEU A 303 24.29 10.50 6.46
CA LEU A 303 24.00 11.03 5.12
C LEU A 303 25.20 10.93 4.16
N GLN A 304 26.42 11.23 4.62
CA GLN A 304 27.62 11.11 3.79
C GLN A 304 27.83 9.67 3.35
N LEU A 305 27.66 8.72 4.28
CA LEU A 305 27.73 7.29 3.96
C LEU A 305 26.63 6.91 2.97
N ASN A 306 25.40 7.38 3.17
CA ASN A 306 24.27 7.13 2.26
C ASN A 306 24.58 7.60 0.83
N LEU A 307 25.09 8.83 0.67
CA LEU A 307 25.44 9.42 -0.62
C LEU A 307 26.60 8.67 -1.30
N CYS A 308 27.69 8.41 -0.58
CA CYS A 308 28.82 7.64 -1.11
C CYS A 308 28.39 6.22 -1.50
N GLY A 309 27.63 5.55 -0.65
CA GLY A 309 27.07 4.24 -0.93
C GLY A 309 26.15 4.25 -2.14
N HIS A 310 25.30 5.27 -2.30
CA HIS A 310 24.43 5.42 -3.46
C HIS A 310 25.23 5.44 -4.78
N VAL A 311 26.34 6.18 -4.82
CA VAL A 311 27.26 6.20 -5.98
C VAL A 311 27.89 4.83 -6.21
N ILE A 312 28.36 4.16 -5.15
CA ILE A 312 28.95 2.81 -5.23
C ILE A 312 27.93 1.81 -5.79
N PHE A 313 26.68 1.85 -5.34
CA PHE A 313 25.60 1.02 -5.88
C PHE A 313 25.35 1.34 -7.36
N GLY A 314 25.37 2.61 -7.76
CA GLY A 314 25.27 3.02 -9.16
C GLY A 314 26.35 2.37 -10.03
N ILE A 315 27.61 2.39 -9.57
CA ILE A 315 28.74 1.73 -10.23
C ILE A 315 28.52 0.21 -10.27
N ALA A 316 28.10 -0.40 -9.15
CA ALA A 316 27.85 -1.84 -9.09
C ALA A 316 26.76 -2.28 -10.07
N PHE A 317 25.64 -1.56 -10.16
CA PHE A 317 24.59 -1.82 -11.13
C PHE A 317 25.10 -1.63 -12.56
N PHE A 318 25.82 -0.54 -12.83
CA PHE A 318 26.42 -0.29 -14.14
C PHE A 318 27.30 -1.47 -14.58
N LEU A 319 28.26 -1.88 -13.72
CA LEU A 319 29.13 -3.03 -13.98
C LEU A 319 28.35 -4.33 -14.17
N PHE A 320 27.32 -4.59 -13.36
CA PHE A 320 26.46 -5.77 -13.52
C PHE A 320 25.79 -5.82 -14.91
N PHE A 321 25.25 -4.70 -15.37
CA PHE A 321 24.53 -4.60 -16.63
C PHE A 321 25.44 -4.49 -17.87
N THR A 322 26.75 -4.24 -17.73
CA THR A 322 27.68 -4.39 -18.87
C THR A 322 27.68 -5.82 -19.40
N LYS A 323 27.67 -6.80 -18.50
CA LYS A 323 27.69 -8.24 -18.84
C LYS A 323 26.28 -8.84 -19.02
N ASN A 324 25.26 -8.23 -18.42
CA ASN A 324 23.89 -8.77 -18.40
C ASN A 324 22.89 -7.76 -18.99
N HIS A 325 22.77 -7.63 -20.31
CA HIS A 325 21.95 -6.58 -20.93
C HIS A 325 20.88 -7.08 -21.93
N GLN A 326 20.69 -8.39 -22.04
CA GLN A 326 19.75 -8.99 -23.01
C GLN A 326 18.55 -9.65 -22.31
N GLY A 327 17.47 -9.89 -23.04
CA GLY A 327 16.29 -10.60 -22.56
C GLY A 327 15.68 -9.97 -21.30
N GLN A 328 15.44 -10.79 -20.26
CA GLN A 328 14.88 -10.31 -18.99
C GLN A 328 15.78 -9.28 -18.29
N PHE A 329 17.10 -9.32 -18.51
CA PHE A 329 18.01 -8.34 -17.89
C PHE A 329 17.95 -6.97 -18.55
N ALA A 330 17.56 -6.86 -19.82
CA ALA A 330 17.27 -5.57 -20.43
C ALA A 330 16.09 -4.88 -19.72
N PHE A 331 15.04 -5.66 -19.40
CA PHE A 331 13.91 -5.20 -18.61
C PHE A 331 14.34 -4.77 -17.20
N TYR A 332 15.14 -5.59 -16.50
CA TYR A 332 15.63 -5.20 -15.17
C TYR A 332 16.54 -3.97 -15.20
N LYS A 333 17.34 -3.79 -16.25
CA LYS A 333 18.15 -2.58 -16.45
C LYS A 333 17.24 -1.35 -16.47
N ALA A 334 16.13 -1.40 -17.20
CA ALA A 334 15.17 -0.31 -17.24
C ALA A 334 14.55 -0.02 -15.85
N LEU A 335 14.19 -1.07 -15.09
CA LEU A 335 13.67 -0.91 -13.72
C LEU A 335 14.70 -0.27 -12.79
N VAL A 336 15.95 -0.74 -12.85
CA VAL A 336 17.06 -0.18 -12.05
C VAL A 336 17.32 1.27 -12.44
N SER A 337 17.30 1.61 -13.73
CA SER A 337 17.46 3.01 -14.17
C SER A 337 16.37 3.92 -13.61
N TRP A 338 15.10 3.53 -13.71
CA TRP A 338 14.00 4.30 -13.12
C TRP A 338 14.12 4.41 -11.60
N GLY A 339 14.38 3.29 -10.92
CA GLY A 339 14.53 3.24 -9.47
C GLY A 339 15.67 4.12 -8.97
N PHE A 340 16.82 4.06 -9.66
CA PHE A 340 18.02 4.80 -9.31
C PHE A 340 17.81 6.30 -9.52
N VAL A 341 17.26 6.73 -10.68
CA VAL A 341 16.99 8.15 -10.96
C VAL A 341 16.05 8.76 -9.92
N LEU A 342 14.95 8.07 -9.56
CA LEU A 342 14.01 8.56 -8.55
C LEU A 342 14.67 8.67 -7.16
N ALA A 343 15.48 7.68 -6.79
CA ALA A 343 16.24 7.71 -5.54
C ALA A 343 17.29 8.84 -5.54
N SER A 344 18.01 9.07 -6.66
CA SER A 344 18.96 10.17 -6.78
C SER A 344 18.27 11.53 -6.64
N ILE A 345 17.16 11.76 -7.36
CA ILE A 345 16.38 13.00 -7.25
C ILE A 345 15.93 13.22 -5.81
N ALA A 346 15.44 12.17 -5.15
CA ALA A 346 15.04 12.25 -3.74
C ALA A 346 16.19 12.67 -2.82
N LEU A 347 17.39 12.13 -3.03
CA LEU A 347 18.58 12.48 -2.23
C LEU A 347 19.05 13.92 -2.50
N PHE A 348 18.89 14.45 -3.72
CA PHE A 348 19.12 15.87 -4.00
C PHE A 348 18.12 16.78 -3.26
N PHE A 349 16.87 16.34 -3.10
CA PHE A 349 15.85 17.03 -2.31
C PHE A 349 15.82 16.63 -0.82
N GLU A 350 16.81 15.85 -0.33
CA GLU A 350 16.88 15.46 1.09
C GLU A 350 16.86 16.67 2.03
N PRO A 351 17.63 17.75 1.79
CA PRO A 351 17.69 18.89 2.72
C PRO A 351 16.44 19.78 2.72
N LEU A 352 15.61 19.71 1.67
CA LEU A 352 14.53 20.66 1.40
C LEU A 352 13.55 20.81 2.57
N ASP A 353 13.13 19.70 3.16
CA ASP A 353 12.13 19.67 4.25
C ASP A 353 12.79 19.36 5.62
N GLY A 354 14.10 19.62 5.76
CA GLY A 354 14.88 19.26 6.95
C GLY A 354 15.16 17.75 7.07
N GLY A 355 15.18 17.05 5.93
CA GLY A 355 15.46 15.62 5.81
C GLY A 355 14.27 14.79 5.31
N ILE A 356 14.54 13.54 4.94
CA ILE A 356 13.51 12.61 4.45
C ILE A 356 12.64 12.14 5.62
N LYS A 357 11.33 12.40 5.56
CA LYS A 357 10.36 12.14 6.63
C LYS A 357 9.05 11.59 6.10
N LYS A 358 8.41 10.71 6.88
CA LYS A 358 7.08 10.15 6.55
C LYS A 358 5.93 11.04 7.01
N ASP A 359 6.03 11.68 8.18
CA ASP A 359 5.00 12.60 8.70
C ASP A 359 5.63 13.84 9.38
N PRO A 360 5.33 15.08 8.93
CA PRO A 360 4.73 15.38 7.64
C PRO A 360 5.60 14.82 6.51
N SER A 361 4.96 14.19 5.53
CA SER A 361 5.69 13.51 4.45
C SER A 361 6.46 14.50 3.60
N SER A 362 7.78 14.34 3.49
CA SER A 362 8.64 15.20 2.67
C SER A 362 8.48 14.91 1.17
N PHE A 363 8.83 15.88 0.32
CA PHE A 363 8.84 15.68 -1.12
C PHE A 363 9.79 14.54 -1.53
N SER A 364 10.97 14.53 -0.92
CA SER A 364 12.02 13.52 -1.10
C SER A 364 11.57 12.13 -0.67
N TYR A 365 10.72 11.99 0.35
CA TYR A 365 10.18 10.70 0.79
C TYR A 365 9.37 9.99 -0.29
N TRP A 366 8.51 10.70 -1.03
CA TRP A 366 7.68 10.05 -2.07
C TRP A 366 8.53 9.52 -3.22
N LEU A 367 9.55 10.26 -3.64
CA LEU A 367 10.44 9.84 -4.73
C LEU A 367 11.39 8.73 -4.30
N LEU A 368 11.98 8.82 -3.10
CA LEU A 368 12.88 7.78 -2.59
C LEU A 368 12.15 6.45 -2.50
N THR A 369 11.00 6.44 -1.84
CA THR A 369 10.22 5.21 -1.62
C THR A 369 9.75 4.59 -2.94
N SER A 370 9.45 5.41 -3.95
CA SER A 370 9.18 4.93 -5.32
C SER A 370 10.41 4.30 -5.97
N GLY A 371 11.58 4.92 -5.81
CA GLY A 371 12.84 4.38 -6.27
C GLY A 371 13.14 3.02 -5.64
N LEU A 372 13.03 2.92 -4.31
CA LEU A 372 13.20 1.69 -3.55
C LEU A 372 12.20 0.60 -3.95
N ALA A 373 10.96 0.96 -4.30
CA ALA A 373 9.94 0.01 -4.73
C ALA A 373 10.29 -0.68 -6.06
N PHE A 374 10.98 0.00 -6.99
CA PHE A 374 11.50 -0.64 -8.22
C PHE A 374 12.52 -1.73 -7.90
N PHE A 375 13.47 -1.46 -7.01
CA PHE A 375 14.46 -2.45 -6.59
C PHE A 375 13.80 -3.61 -5.83
N PHE A 376 12.86 -3.32 -4.94
CA PHE A 376 12.16 -4.35 -4.18
C PHE A 376 11.22 -5.19 -5.06
N TYR A 377 10.69 -4.62 -6.16
CA TYR A 377 9.98 -5.40 -7.17
C TYR A 377 10.88 -6.49 -7.80
N ILE A 378 12.16 -6.18 -8.07
CA ILE A 378 13.10 -7.17 -8.63
C ILE A 378 13.29 -8.34 -7.65
N VAL A 379 13.33 -8.06 -6.34
CA VAL A 379 13.35 -9.09 -5.29
C VAL A 379 12.09 -9.95 -5.37
N CYS A 380 10.92 -9.32 -5.48
CA CYS A 380 9.64 -10.02 -5.57
C CYS A 380 9.56 -10.89 -6.85
N ASP A 381 10.04 -10.37 -7.98
CA ASP A 381 10.07 -11.09 -9.25
C ASP A 381 10.99 -12.31 -9.19
N TYR A 382 12.17 -12.14 -8.57
CA TYR A 382 13.09 -13.24 -8.34
C TYR A 382 12.47 -14.34 -7.47
N LEU A 383 11.85 -13.97 -6.35
CA LEU A 383 11.26 -14.93 -5.40
C LEU A 383 10.10 -15.70 -6.03
N THR A 384 9.19 -15.02 -6.73
CA THR A 384 8.03 -15.68 -7.34
C THR A 384 8.41 -16.60 -8.50
N LYS A 385 9.42 -16.24 -9.30
CA LYS A 385 9.91 -17.09 -10.41
C LYS A 385 10.78 -18.24 -9.95
N SER A 386 11.60 -18.04 -8.91
CA SER A 386 12.52 -19.06 -8.40
C SER A 386 11.87 -20.03 -7.42
N PHE A 387 10.83 -19.61 -6.71
CA PHE A 387 10.15 -20.40 -5.68
C PHE A 387 8.62 -20.37 -5.82
N PRO A 388 8.06 -20.72 -7.00
CA PRO A 388 6.62 -20.60 -7.27
C PRO A 388 5.75 -21.51 -6.40
N GLU A 389 6.30 -22.66 -5.97
CA GLU A 389 5.60 -23.67 -5.15
C GLU A 389 5.87 -23.50 -3.65
N ASN A 390 6.73 -22.54 -3.27
CA ASN A 390 7.03 -22.30 -1.87
C ASN A 390 5.79 -21.76 -1.14
N PHE A 391 5.42 -22.44 -0.06
CA PHE A 391 4.22 -22.12 0.72
C PHE A 391 4.22 -20.69 1.25
N VAL A 392 5.37 -20.17 1.71
CA VAL A 392 5.49 -18.81 2.26
C VAL A 392 5.28 -17.78 1.15
N VAL A 393 6.01 -17.91 0.03
CA VAL A 393 5.86 -17.01 -1.12
C VAL A 393 4.42 -17.01 -1.64
N SER A 394 3.84 -18.20 -1.84
CA SER A 394 2.46 -18.36 -2.29
C SER A 394 1.44 -17.77 -1.31
N SER A 395 1.66 -17.93 0.00
CA SER A 395 0.81 -17.34 1.04
C SER A 395 0.83 -15.82 1.01
N ILE A 396 2.01 -15.21 0.89
CA ILE A 396 2.11 -13.76 0.82
C ILE A 396 1.48 -13.22 -0.47
N VAL A 397 1.70 -13.91 -1.60
CA VAL A 397 1.02 -13.60 -2.87
C VAL A 397 -0.48 -13.58 -2.66
N LYS A 398 -1.09 -14.62 -2.07
CA LYS A 398 -2.54 -14.72 -1.81
C LYS A 398 -3.07 -13.57 -0.94
N ASN A 399 -2.31 -13.11 0.04
CA ASN A 399 -2.65 -11.92 0.83
C ASN A 399 -2.67 -10.66 -0.05
N GLY A 400 -1.65 -10.52 -0.91
CA GLY A 400 -1.64 -9.48 -1.93
C GLY A 400 -2.78 -9.60 -2.93
N GLN A 401 -3.29 -10.79 -3.23
CA GLN A 401 -4.43 -10.94 -4.14
C GLN A 401 -5.75 -10.46 -3.56
N ASN A 402 -5.86 -10.39 -2.23
CA ASN A 402 -7.06 -10.02 -1.51
C ASN A 402 -6.76 -8.98 -0.40
N PRO A 403 -6.22 -7.81 -0.79
CA PRO A 403 -5.63 -6.89 0.18
C PRO A 403 -6.66 -6.24 1.09
N MET A 404 -7.93 -6.12 0.67
CA MET A 404 -8.99 -5.57 1.51
C MET A 404 -9.32 -6.47 2.70
N ILE A 405 -9.36 -7.80 2.49
CA ILE A 405 -9.54 -8.76 3.59
C ILE A 405 -8.30 -8.71 4.49
N ALA A 406 -7.10 -8.85 3.92
CA ALA A 406 -5.85 -8.80 4.68
C ALA A 406 -5.74 -7.56 5.58
N TYR A 407 -6.20 -6.41 5.09
CA TYR A 407 -6.16 -5.15 5.83
C TYR A 407 -7.07 -5.15 7.06
N CYS A 408 -8.34 -5.56 6.90
CA CYS A 408 -9.35 -5.34 7.92
C CYS A 408 -9.61 -6.56 8.82
N VAL A 409 -9.17 -7.76 8.42
CA VAL A 409 -9.47 -9.01 9.14
C VAL A 409 -8.96 -8.99 10.58
N SER A 410 -7.84 -8.30 10.86
CA SER A 410 -7.32 -8.13 12.22
C SER A 410 -8.32 -7.38 13.11
N ALA A 411 -8.81 -6.23 12.67
CA ALA A 411 -9.69 -5.37 13.46
C ALA A 411 -11.16 -5.82 13.45
N PHE A 412 -11.64 -6.42 12.36
CA PHE A 412 -13.07 -6.73 12.16
C PHE A 412 -13.43 -8.22 12.33
N CYS A 413 -12.45 -9.12 12.40
CA CYS A 413 -12.69 -10.54 12.63
C CYS A 413 -11.87 -11.07 13.81
N ILE A 414 -10.54 -10.96 13.77
CA ILE A 414 -9.65 -11.55 14.78
C ILE A 414 -9.89 -10.93 16.16
N THR A 415 -9.79 -9.59 16.28
CA THR A 415 -10.04 -8.90 17.55
C THR A 415 -11.44 -9.18 18.10
N PRO A 416 -12.54 -9.04 17.33
CA PRO A 416 -13.87 -9.40 17.80
C PRO A 416 -14.02 -10.84 18.27
N VAL A 417 -13.51 -11.81 17.51
CA VAL A 417 -13.61 -13.24 17.88
C VAL A 417 -12.84 -13.51 19.16
N LEU A 418 -11.59 -13.04 19.28
CA LEU A 418 -10.79 -13.21 20.49
C LEU A 418 -11.40 -12.48 21.70
N GLY A 419 -12.02 -11.32 21.47
CA GLY A 419 -12.71 -10.54 22.49
C GLY A 419 -13.96 -11.23 23.01
N LEU A 420 -14.81 -11.78 22.13
CA LEU A 420 -16.03 -12.52 22.49
C LEU A 420 -15.73 -13.85 23.18
N LEU A 421 -14.62 -14.51 22.82
CA LEU A 421 -14.16 -15.73 23.49
C LEU A 421 -13.44 -15.46 24.82
N HIS A 422 -13.33 -14.20 25.25
CA HIS A 422 -12.57 -13.78 26.44
C HIS A 422 -11.08 -14.21 26.43
N VAL A 423 -10.52 -14.47 25.24
CA VAL A 423 -9.10 -14.80 25.05
C VAL A 423 -8.25 -13.53 25.02
N LEU A 424 -8.78 -12.44 24.47
CA LEU A 424 -8.03 -11.19 24.32
C LEU A 424 -7.49 -10.63 25.64
N PRO A 425 -8.25 -10.57 26.75
CA PRO A 425 -7.73 -10.13 28.04
C PRO A 425 -6.59 -11.03 28.57
N VAL A 426 -6.66 -12.34 28.33
CA VAL A 426 -5.61 -13.28 28.72
C VAL A 426 -4.33 -13.00 27.93
N VAL A 427 -4.46 -12.81 26.61
CA VAL A 427 -3.32 -12.46 25.74
C VAL A 427 -2.73 -11.09 26.11
N ASP A 428 -3.56 -10.12 26.47
CA ASP A 428 -3.11 -8.80 26.91
C ASP A 428 -2.36 -8.87 28.24
N SER A 429 -2.77 -9.76 29.17
CA SER A 429 -2.07 -9.96 30.44
C SER A 429 -0.62 -10.47 30.27
N LEU A 430 -0.32 -11.17 29.16
CA LEU A 430 1.05 -11.63 28.87
C LEU A 430 2.06 -10.48 28.74
N SER A 431 1.62 -9.34 28.22
CA SER A 431 2.45 -8.14 28.08
C SER A 431 2.83 -7.51 29.42
N VAL A 432 2.05 -7.76 30.48
CA VAL A 432 2.33 -7.30 31.84
C VAL A 432 3.48 -8.10 32.45
N SER A 433 3.55 -9.40 32.17
CA SER A 433 4.64 -10.26 32.67
C SER A 433 5.96 -10.03 31.94
N SER A 434 5.93 -9.79 30.63
CA SER A 434 7.12 -9.45 29.86
C SER A 434 6.76 -8.74 28.56
N PRO A 435 7.44 -7.62 28.23
CA PRO A 435 7.30 -6.95 26.94
C PRO A 435 7.53 -7.88 25.73
N TYR A 436 8.38 -8.90 25.89
CA TYR A 436 8.66 -9.88 24.83
C TYR A 436 7.53 -10.87 24.60
N LEU A 437 6.76 -11.20 25.65
CA LEU A 437 5.58 -12.06 25.51
C LEU A 437 4.45 -11.37 24.71
N ALA A 438 4.46 -10.04 24.65
CA ALA A 438 3.57 -9.30 23.76
C ALA A 438 3.82 -9.62 22.27
N LEU A 439 5.02 -10.09 21.89
CA LEU A 439 5.27 -10.58 20.51
C LEU A 439 4.49 -11.86 20.18
N VAL A 440 4.08 -12.65 21.19
CA VAL A 440 3.20 -13.80 20.97
C VAL A 440 1.87 -13.33 20.40
N LYS A 441 1.29 -12.25 20.94
CA LYS A 441 0.09 -11.60 20.39
C LYS A 441 0.32 -11.20 18.93
N THR A 442 1.42 -10.51 18.65
CA THR A 442 1.80 -10.11 17.28
C THR A 442 1.86 -11.32 16.34
N GLY A 443 2.54 -12.40 16.76
CA GLY A 443 2.66 -13.64 15.99
C GLY A 443 1.31 -14.31 15.71
N VAL A 444 0.44 -14.40 16.72
CA VAL A 444 -0.92 -14.95 16.59
C VAL A 444 -1.74 -14.12 15.61
N TYR A 445 -1.73 -12.80 15.74
CA TYR A 445 -2.46 -11.90 14.85
C TYR A 445 -1.98 -12.03 13.40
N MET A 446 -0.67 -12.05 13.18
CA MET A 446 -0.10 -12.22 11.85
C MET A 446 -0.43 -13.58 11.23
N LEU A 447 -0.33 -14.66 12.02
CA LEU A 447 -0.66 -16.01 11.56
C LEU A 447 -2.14 -16.11 11.18
N LEU A 448 -3.05 -15.66 12.05
CA LEU A 448 -4.49 -15.69 11.80
C LEU A 448 -4.86 -14.83 10.58
N MET A 449 -4.28 -13.64 10.44
CA MET A 449 -4.52 -12.76 9.31
C MET A 449 -4.13 -13.45 7.99
N VAL A 450 -2.95 -14.07 7.94
CA VAL A 450 -2.47 -14.81 6.77
C VAL A 450 -3.36 -16.01 6.48
N LEU A 451 -3.73 -16.80 7.49
CA LEU A 451 -4.55 -18.00 7.34
C LEU A 451 -5.96 -17.68 6.84
N LEU A 452 -6.64 -16.71 7.45
CA LEU A 452 -8.00 -16.32 7.08
C LEU A 452 -8.06 -15.73 5.67
N THR A 453 -7.09 -14.86 5.34
CA THR A 453 -7.01 -14.29 3.99
C THR A 453 -6.68 -15.36 2.95
N ASN A 454 -5.74 -16.27 3.25
CA ASN A 454 -5.43 -17.39 2.38
C ASN A 454 -6.62 -18.31 2.17
N TYR A 455 -7.37 -18.60 3.22
CA TYR A 455 -8.59 -19.40 3.14
C TYR A 455 -9.61 -18.76 2.19
N ALA A 456 -9.90 -17.47 2.37
CA ALA A 456 -10.80 -16.72 1.49
C ALA A 456 -10.29 -16.73 0.03
N THR A 457 -8.99 -16.50 -0.18
CA THR A 457 -8.38 -16.51 -1.52
C THR A 457 -8.43 -17.90 -2.17
N ASN A 458 -8.17 -18.99 -1.43
CA ASN A 458 -8.29 -20.36 -1.93
C ASN A 458 -9.73 -20.71 -2.32
N LYS A 459 -10.72 -20.23 -1.55
CA LYS A 459 -12.15 -20.33 -1.87
C LYS A 459 -12.60 -19.37 -2.98
N LYS A 460 -11.69 -18.57 -3.55
CA LYS A 460 -11.94 -17.55 -4.56
C LYS A 460 -12.89 -16.43 -4.10
N TRP A 461 -12.99 -16.20 -2.79
CA TRP A 461 -13.75 -15.11 -2.19
C TRP A 461 -12.96 -13.80 -2.24
N PHE A 462 -12.85 -13.23 -3.44
CA PHE A 462 -12.13 -11.98 -3.67
C PHE A 462 -13.02 -10.77 -3.40
N TRP A 463 -12.58 -9.87 -2.53
CA TRP A 463 -13.18 -8.55 -2.38
C TRP A 463 -12.63 -7.62 -3.46
N ARG A 464 -13.54 -7.00 -4.23
CA ARG A 464 -13.19 -6.11 -5.33
C ARG A 464 -14.02 -4.83 -5.26
N SER A 465 -13.33 -3.68 -5.28
CA SER A 465 -13.92 -2.38 -5.56
C SER A 465 -14.15 -2.16 -7.06
#